data_AF-A0A4S1X1V1-F1
#
_entry.id   AF-A0A4S1X1V1-F1
#
_cell.length_a   1.000
_cell.length_b   1.000
_cell.length_c   1.000
_cell.angle_alpha   90.00
_cell.angle_beta   90.00
_cell.angle_gamma   90.00
#
_symmetry.space_group_name_H-M   'P 1'
#
loop_
_entity.id
_entity.type
_entity.pdbx_description
1 polymer ?
#
loop_
_entity_poly.entity_id
_entity_poly.type
_entity_poly.pdbx_seq_one_letter_code
_entity_poly.pdbx_strand_id
1 'polypeptide(L)' 'MATVLDKTDYVVADIELAAFGRKEIEIAETEMPGLMSLREEFGAAQPLKGARI' A
#
# COMPACT_ATOMS: atom_id res chain seq x y z
N MET A 1 27.50 -4.88 -10.40
CA MET A 1 26.28 -5.69 -10.29
C MET A 1 26.27 -6.28 -8.89
N ALA A 2 25.48 -5.73 -7.99
CA ALA A 2 25.41 -6.18 -6.60
C ALA A 2 24.19 -7.09 -6.46
N THR A 3 24.46 -8.38 -6.45
CA THR A 3 23.57 -9.48 -6.12
C THR A 3 23.53 -9.66 -4.61
N VAL A 4 22.41 -9.32 -3.96
CA VAL A 4 21.73 -10.13 -2.93
C VAL A 4 20.25 -9.71 -2.93
N LEU A 5 19.38 -10.47 -3.58
CA LEU A 5 17.93 -10.39 -3.34
C LEU A 5 17.65 -11.28 -2.14
N ASP A 6 17.94 -10.75 -0.95
CA ASP A 6 17.29 -11.29 0.24
C ASP A 6 15.80 -11.00 0.05
N LYS A 7 14.98 -12.04 -0.06
CA LYS A 7 13.58 -11.95 -0.51
C LYS A 7 12.63 -11.30 0.51
N THR A 8 13.19 -10.58 1.48
CA THR A 8 12.48 -10.05 2.64
C THR A 8 12.81 -8.57 2.80
N ASP A 9 12.20 -7.74 1.95
CA ASP A 9 12.35 -6.27 1.97
C ASP A 9 11.45 -5.61 3.04
N TYR A 10 11.21 -6.31 4.14
CA TYR A 10 10.36 -5.86 5.25
C TYR A 10 10.77 -6.53 6.56
N VAL A 11 10.54 -5.83 7.68
CA VAL A 11 10.70 -6.37 9.03
C VAL A 11 9.45 -6.00 9.81
N VAL A 12 8.64 -7.00 10.17
CA VAL A 12 7.35 -6.83 10.87
C VAL A 12 7.25 -7.84 12.01
N ALA A 13 6.37 -7.58 12.98
CA ALA A 13 6.23 -8.43 14.17
C ALA A 13 5.65 -9.82 13.87
N ASP A 14 4.57 -9.88 13.07
CA ASP A 14 3.91 -11.12 12.68
C ASP A 14 3.19 -10.95 11.32
N ILE A 15 3.56 -11.75 10.33
CA ILE A 15 3.00 -11.68 8.97
C ILE A 15 1.63 -12.37 8.86
N GLU A 16 1.30 -13.27 9.79
CA GLU A 16 0.01 -13.98 9.79
C GLU A 16 -1.18 -13.04 10.07
N LEU A 17 -0.91 -11.87 10.64
CA LEU A 17 -1.90 -10.81 10.87
C LEU A 17 -2.31 -10.06 9.60
N ALA A 18 -1.66 -10.29 8.45
CA ALA A 18 -1.92 -9.55 7.21
C ALA A 18 -3.39 -9.63 6.75
N ALA A 19 -4.03 -10.79 6.89
CA ALA A 19 -5.43 -10.96 6.49
C ALA A 19 -6.38 -10.16 7.39
N PHE A 20 -6.09 -10.08 8.69
CA PHE A 20 -6.85 -9.27 9.62
C PHE A 20 -6.65 -7.78 9.34
N GLY A 21 -5.40 -7.34 9.22
CA GLY A 21 -5.08 -5.93 8.91
C GLY A 21 -5.70 -5.46 7.58
N ARG A 22 -5.79 -6.33 6.56
CA ARG A 22 -6.48 -5.99 5.30
C ARG A 22 -7.97 -5.68 5.53
N LYS A 23 -8.67 -6.46 6.36
CA LYS A 23 -10.09 -6.21 6.68
C LYS A 23 -10.27 -4.89 7.43
N GLU A 24 -9.37 -4.55 8.34
CA GLU A 24 -9.41 -3.26 9.02
C GLU A 24 -9.16 -2.10 8.06
N ILE A 25 -8.23 -2.25 7.10
CA ILE A 25 -8.01 -1.24 6.06
C ILE A 25 -9.27 -1.06 5.20
N GLU A 26 -9.95 -2.13 4.81
CA GLU A 26 -11.19 -2.04 4.03
C GLU A 26 -12.30 -1.28 4.78
N ILE A 27 -12.42 -1.50 6.10
CA ILE A 27 -13.34 -0.73 6.95
C ILE A 27 -12.88 0.72 7.05
N ALA A 28 -11.58 0.97 7.21
CA ALA A 28 -11.06 2.33 7.29
C ALA A 28 -11.27 3.13 6.00
N GLU A 29 -11.22 2.49 4.83
CA GLU A 29 -11.48 3.15 3.54
C GLU A 29 -12.88 3.76 3.46
N THR A 30 -13.90 3.17 4.12
CA THR A 30 -15.25 3.76 4.16
C THR A 30 -15.31 5.06 4.97
N GLU A 31 -14.41 5.22 5.94
CA GLU A 31 -14.26 6.41 6.78
C GLU A 31 -13.25 7.42 6.22
N MET A 32 -12.64 7.14 5.06
CA MET A 32 -11.62 8.00 4.42
C MET A 32 -12.06 8.49 3.02
N PRO A 33 -13.22 9.15 2.87
CA PRO A 33 -13.79 9.49 1.56
C PRO A 33 -12.88 10.40 0.72
N GLY A 34 -12.14 11.32 1.36
CA GLY A 34 -11.21 12.20 0.66
C GLY A 34 -10.05 11.45 -0.01
N LEU A 35 -9.47 10.46 0.68
CA LEU A 35 -8.38 9.67 0.12
C LEU A 35 -8.87 8.78 -1.03
N MET A 36 -10.07 8.20 -0.89
CA MET A 36 -10.67 7.38 -1.94
C MET A 36 -11.01 8.22 -3.18
N SER A 37 -11.55 9.42 -3.01
CA SER A 37 -11.81 10.36 -4.11
C SER A 37 -10.54 10.72 -4.89
N LEU A 38 -9.41 10.97 -4.20
CA LEU A 38 -8.12 11.22 -4.87
C LEU A 38 -7.64 10.02 -5.68
N ARG A 39 -7.82 8.79 -5.16
CA ARG A 39 -7.47 7.56 -5.89
C ARG A 39 -8.30 7.41 -7.16
N GLU A 40 -9.60 7.68 -7.10
CA GLU A 40 -10.50 7.63 -8.26
C GLU A 40 -10.15 8.68 -9.31
N GLU A 41 -9.95 9.93 -8.90
CA GLU A 41 -9.69 11.05 -9.82
C GLU A 41 -8.33 10.91 -10.53
N PHE A 42 -7.27 10.58 -9.79
CA PHE A 42 -5.89 10.61 -10.32
C PHE A 42 -5.33 9.23 -10.65
N GLY A 43 -6.04 8.15 -10.31
CA GLY A 43 -5.59 6.77 -10.53
C GLY A 43 -5.26 6.47 -11.99
N ALA A 44 -6.09 6.92 -12.94
CA ALA A 44 -5.83 6.71 -14.37
C ALA A 44 -4.65 7.56 -14.90
N ALA A 45 -4.48 8.78 -14.37
CA ALA A 45 -3.43 9.69 -14.82
C ALA A 45 -2.03 9.29 -14.33
N GLN A 46 -1.94 8.46 -13.27
CA GLN A 46 -0.70 7.98 -12.67
C GLN A 46 0.32 9.12 -12.41
N PRO A 47 -0.06 10.24 -11.74
CA PRO A 47 0.80 11.41 -11.61
C PRO A 47 2.07 11.16 -10.79
N LEU A 48 2.09 10.11 -9.97
CA LEU A 48 3.24 9.73 -9.15
C LEU A 48 4.16 8.70 -9.83
N LYS A 49 3.95 8.40 -11.12
CA LYS A 49 4.79 7.44 -11.84
C LYS A 49 6.25 7.91 -11.86
N GLY A 50 7.13 7.11 -11.25
CA GLY A 50 8.56 7.39 -11.13
C GLY A 50 8.98 8.08 -9.84
N ALA A 51 8.02 8.51 -8.99
CA ALA A 51 8.32 8.95 -7.64
C ALA A 51 8.86 7.77 -6.79
N ARG A 52 9.73 8.07 -5.83
CA ARG A 52 10.30 7.11 -4.86
C ARG A 52 10.00 7.65 -3.45
N ILE A 53 8.83 7.27 -2.93
CA ILE A 53 8.28 7.70 -1.63
C ILE A 53 8.47 6.56 -0.64
#